data_AF-A0AAW7SP73-F1
#
_entry.id   AF-A0AAW7SP73-F1
#
_cell.length_a   1.000
_cell.length_b   1.000
_cell.length_c   1.000
_cell.angle_alpha   90.00
_cell.angle_beta   90.00
_cell.angle_gamma   90.00
#
_symmetry.space_group_name_H-M   'P 1'
#
loop_
_entity.id
_entity.type
_entity.pdbx_description
1 polymer ?
#
loop_
_entity_poly.entity_id
_entity_poly.type
_entity_poly.pdbx_seq_one_letter_code
_entity_poly.pdbx_strand_id
1 'polypeptide(L)' 'MVACHVAREVLERHFRVPPGASEARILRAFAGSRGRLVAMAERETLARGDGPVVLTMDVFRNHWRR' A
#
# COMPACT_ATOMS: atom_id res chain seq x y z
N MET A 1 -18.19 -2.36 0.68
CA MET A 1 -16.95 -2.15 -0.11
C MET A 1 -16.06 -1.22 0.70
N VAL A 2 -14.84 -1.62 1.05
CA VAL A 2 -13.92 -0.80 1.88
C VAL A 2 -13.01 0.01 0.96
N ALA A 3 -13.00 1.34 1.13
CA ALA A 3 -12.06 2.20 0.42
C ALA A 3 -10.65 2.02 0.99
N CYS A 4 -9.68 1.75 0.11
CA CYS A 4 -8.27 1.58 0.46
C CYS A 4 -7.42 2.66 -0.18
N HIS A 5 -6.62 3.36 0.62
CA HIS A 5 -5.70 4.40 0.14
C HIS A 5 -4.26 3.95 0.39
N VAL A 6 -3.41 4.06 -0.63
CA VAL A 6 -1.98 3.77 -0.55
C VAL A 6 -1.21 5.05 -0.76
N ALA A 7 -0.33 5.39 0.18
CA ALA A 7 0.49 6.58 0.09
C ALA A 7 1.54 6.43 -1.03
N ARG A 8 1.85 7.51 -1.76
CA ARG A 8 2.81 7.48 -2.86
C ARG A 8 4.21 7.07 -2.38
N GLU A 9 4.60 7.52 -1.20
CA GLU A 9 5.91 7.28 -0.59
C GLU A 9 6.16 5.78 -0.35
N VAL A 10 5.09 5.01 -0.11
CA VAL A 10 5.17 3.54 0.01
C VAL A 10 5.58 2.91 -1.31
N LEU A 11 4.98 3.37 -2.42
CA LEU A 11 5.30 2.86 -3.76
C LEU A 11 6.73 3.20 -4.15
N GLU A 12 7.19 4.40 -3.81
CA GLU A 12 8.57 4.83 -4.02
C GLU A 12 9.58 3.99 -3.20
N ARG A 13 9.31 3.75 -1.92
CA ARG A 13 10.26 3.08 -1.03
C ARG A 13 10.28 1.55 -1.14
N HIS A 14 9.14 0.91 -1.37
CA HIS A 14 9.02 -0.56 -1.30
C HIS A 14 8.80 -1.23 -2.65
N PHE A 15 8.34 -0.49 -3.65
CA PHE A 15 7.94 -1.04 -4.95
C PHE A 15 8.81 -0.54 -6.10
N ARG A 16 10.04 -0.10 -5.79
CA ARG A 16 11.07 0.33 -6.75
C ARG A 16 10.58 1.43 -7.70
N VAL A 17 9.77 2.37 -7.20
CA VAL A 17 9.39 3.55 -7.95
C VAL A 17 10.43 4.65 -7.68
N PRO A 18 11.08 5.22 -8.70
CA PRO A 18 11.99 6.34 -8.50
C PRO A 18 11.27 7.54 -7.85
N PRO A 19 11.93 8.31 -6.98
CA PRO A 19 11.37 9.56 -6.47
C PRO A 19 10.93 10.47 -7.63
N GLY A 20 9.74 11.03 -7.55
CA GLY A 20 9.23 11.92 -8.60
C GLY A 20 8.80 11.21 -9.89
N ALA A 21 8.67 9.88 -9.88
CA ALA A 21 8.18 9.14 -11.04
C ALA A 21 6.81 9.63 -11.53
N SER A 22 6.58 9.52 -12.83
CA SER A 22 5.29 9.87 -13.44
C SER A 22 4.15 9.01 -12.91
N GLU A 23 2.95 9.55 -12.95
CA GLU A 23 1.74 8.84 -12.49
C GLU A 23 1.56 7.49 -13.20
N ALA A 24 1.84 7.42 -14.51
CA ALA A 24 1.81 6.17 -15.26
C ALA A 24 2.82 5.11 -14.73
N ARG A 25 4.00 5.54 -14.23
CA ARG A 25 4.98 4.65 -13.61
C ARG A 25 4.49 4.17 -12.24
N ILE A 26 3.88 5.07 -11.46
CA ILE A 26 3.28 4.76 -10.15
C ILE A 26 2.15 3.74 -10.31
N LEU A 27 1.23 3.95 -11.25
CA LEU A 27 0.11 3.04 -11.52
C LEU A 27 0.58 1.66 -11.97
N ARG A 28 1.63 1.57 -12.80
CA ARG A 28 2.23 0.28 -13.18
C ARG A 28 2.84 -0.46 -11.98
N ALA A 29 3.54 0.24 -11.10
CA ALA A 29 4.10 -0.35 -9.90
C ALA A 29 3.01 -0.80 -8.91
N PHE A 30 1.94 -0.01 -8.78
CA PHE A 30 0.75 -0.40 -8.02
C PHE A 30 0.12 -1.67 -8.59
N ALA A 31 -0.09 -1.73 -9.91
CA ALA A 31 -0.68 -2.91 -10.56
C ALA A 31 0.17 -4.17 -10.33
N GLY A 32 1.50 -4.07 -10.46
CA GLY A 32 2.42 -5.18 -10.20
C GLY A 32 2.50 -5.61 -8.73
N SER A 33 2.16 -4.73 -7.79
CA SER A 33 2.18 -4.99 -6.35
C SER A 33 0.80 -5.26 -5.73
N ARG A 34 -0.27 -5.17 -6.53
CA ARG A 34 -1.66 -5.19 -6.07
C ARG A 34 -1.97 -6.36 -5.14
N GLY A 35 -1.49 -7.57 -5.44
CA GLY A 35 -1.72 -8.74 -4.59
C GLY A 35 -1.20 -8.58 -3.16
N ARG A 36 -0.01 -7.98 -2.98
CA ARG A 36 0.55 -7.73 -1.65
C ARG A 36 -0.19 -6.61 -0.92
N LEU A 37 -0.57 -5.56 -1.66
CA LEU A 37 -1.35 -4.44 -1.11
C LEU A 37 -2.73 -4.89 -0.62
N VAL A 38 -3.40 -5.75 -1.39
CA VAL A 38 -4.69 -6.34 -1.01
C VAL A 38 -4.55 -7.20 0.24
N ALA A 39 -3.57 -8.11 0.29
CA ALA A 39 -3.35 -8.94 1.47
C ALA A 39 -3.05 -8.10 2.73
N MET A 40 -2.35 -6.97 2.60
CA MET A 40 -2.14 -6.04 3.71
C MET A 40 -3.42 -5.31 4.11
N ALA A 41 -4.21 -4.84 3.14
CA ALA A 41 -5.48 -4.18 3.40
C ALA A 41 -6.46 -5.11 4.12
N GLU A 42 -6.54 -6.38 3.70
CA GLU A 42 -7.35 -7.41 4.37
C GLU A 42 -6.90 -7.62 5.81
N ARG A 43 -5.58 -7.75 6.06
CA ARG A 43 -5.04 -7.88 7.42
C ARG A 43 -5.36 -6.67 8.30
N GLU A 44 -5.25 -5.46 7.77
CA GLU A 44 -5.61 -4.25 8.53
C GLU A 44 -7.12 -4.15 8.76
N THR A 45 -7.94 -4.56 7.80
CA THR A 45 -9.40 -4.60 7.95
C THR A 45 -9.78 -5.56 9.08
N LEU A 46 -9.18 -6.76 9.10
CA LEU A 46 -9.38 -7.74 10.18
C LEU A 46 -8.92 -7.22 11.55
N ALA A 47 -7.86 -6.40 11.59
CA ALA A 47 -7.30 -5.89 12.85
C ALA A 47 -8.05 -4.68 13.42
N ARG A 48 -8.64 -3.83 12.55
CA ARG A 48 -9.22 -2.54 12.96
C ARG A 48 -10.75 -2.49 12.91
N GLY A 49 -11.40 -3.48 12.30
CA GLY A 49 -12.85 -3.46 12.08
C GLY A 49 -13.26 -2.53 10.94
N ASP A 50 -14.51 -2.06 10.97
CA ASP A 50 -15.09 -1.29 9.86
C ASP A 50 -14.54 0.15 9.78
N GLY A 51 -14.00 0.51 8.61
CA GLY A 51 -13.51 1.85 8.30
C GLY A 51 -12.60 1.87 7.07
N PRO A 52 -12.30 3.04 6.49
CA PRO A 52 -11.35 3.14 5.38
C PRO A 52 -9.95 2.71 5.82
N VAL A 53 -9.32 1.85 5.02
CA VAL A 53 -7.97 1.36 5.30
C VAL A 53 -6.96 2.28 4.62
N VAL A 54 -6.16 2.97 5.41
CA VAL A 54 -5.06 3.80 4.90
C VAL A 54 -3.74 3.06 5.13
N LEU A 55 -3.17 2.53 4.04
CA LEU A 55 -1.89 1.86 4.08
C LEU A 55 -0.76 2.90 4.04
N THR A 56 -0.40 3.42 5.21
CA THR A 56 0.71 4.35 5.40
C THR A 56 2.04 3.63 5.56
N MET A 57 3.15 4.36 5.46
CA MET A 57 4.49 3.84 5.71
C MET A 57 4.65 3.14 7.07
N ASP A 58 3.92 3.56 8.10
CA ASP A 58 3.99 2.94 9.42
C ASP A 58 3.32 1.55 9.44
N VAL A 59 2.21 1.39 8.72
CA VAL A 59 1.59 0.08 8.50
C VAL A 59 2.55 -0.85 7.76
N PHE A 60 3.21 -0.36 6.71
CA PHE A 60 4.21 -1.15 5.98
C PHE A 60 5.37 -1.59 6.86
N ARG A 61 5.90 -0.70 7.69
CA ARG A 61 7.00 -1.00 8.61
C ARG A 61 6.65 -2.09 9.62
N ASN A 62 5.40 -2.11 10.08
CA ASN A 62 4.90 -3.08 11.05
C ASN A 62 4.66 -4.47 10.43
N HIS A 63 4.23 -4.55 9.17
CA HIS A 63 4.01 -5.83 8.48
C HIS A 63 5.28 -6.45 7.88
N TRP A 64 6.32 -5.67 7.60
CA TRP A 64 7.60 -6.18 7.05
C TRP A 64 8.59 -6.70 8.11
N ARG A 65 8.34 -6.41 9.40
CA ARG A 65 9.18 -6.87 10.52
C ARG A 65 8.75 -8.23 11.12
N ARG A 66 7.65 -8.81 10.66
CA ARG A 66 7.16 -10.13 11.11
C ARG A 66 7.55 -11.23 10.15
#